data_AF-A0AB37YWW5-F1
#
_entry.id   AF-A0AB37YWW5-F1
#
_cell.length_a   1.000
_cell.length_b   1.000
_cell.length_c   1.000
_cell.angle_alpha   90.00
_cell.angle_beta   90.00
_cell.angle_gamma   90.00
#
_symmetry.space_group_name_H-M   'P 1'
#
loop_
_entity.id
_entity.type
_entity.pdbx_description
1 polymer ?
#
loop_
_entity_poly.entity_id
_entity_poly.type
_entity_poly.pdbx_seq_one_letter_code
_entity_poly.pdbx_strand_id
1 'polypeptide(L)' 'MNSKMTKDELIKLVEQICDPKLPDELGSKYIDILKANVPHPAPSDLIFWILET' A
#
# COMPACT_ATOMS: atom_id res chain seq x y z
N MET A 1 15.15 14.46 -1.26
CA MET A 1 14.08 14.34 -2.27
C MET A 1 12.83 13.90 -1.54
N ASN A 2 11.83 14.78 -1.41
CA ASN A 2 10.60 14.52 -0.65
C ASN A 2 9.41 14.51 -1.60
N SER A 3 9.43 13.60 -2.57
CA SER A 3 8.30 13.40 -3.47
C SER A 3 7.30 12.50 -2.77
N LYS A 4 6.55 13.06 -1.80
CA LYS A 4 5.39 12.40 -1.21
C LYS A 4 4.41 12.10 -2.35
N MET A 5 4.02 10.83 -2.51
CA MET A 5 2.91 10.47 -3.39
C MET A 5 1.69 11.33 -3.08
N THR A 6 0.97 11.73 -4.13
CA THR A 6 -0.33 12.38 -3.95
C THR A 6 -1.34 11.36 -3.45
N LYS A 7 -2.44 11.84 -2.87
CA LYS A 7 -3.54 10.98 -2.40
C LYS A 7 -4.05 10.05 -3.52
N ASP A 8 -4.17 10.57 -4.74
CA ASP A 8 -4.69 9.84 -5.90
C ASP A 8 -3.79 8.66 -6.29
N GLU A 9 -2.47 8.90 -6.33
CA GLU A 9 -1.48 7.85 -6.61
C GLU A 9 -1.48 6.79 -5.50
N LEU A 10 -1.71 7.21 -4.24
CA LEU A 10 -1.75 6.30 -3.11
C LEU A 10 -2.99 5.41 -3.12
N ILE A 11 -4.12 5.95 -3.58
CA ILE A 11 -5.34 5.17 -3.82
C ILE A 11 -5.09 4.12 -4.91
N LYS A 12 -4.55 4.51 -6.07
CA LYS A 12 -4.25 3.56 -7.15
C LYS A 12 -3.30 2.45 -6.73
N LEU A 13 -2.26 2.80 -5.95
CA LEU A 13 -1.32 1.82 -5.43
C LEU A 13 -2.02 0.79 -4.54
N VAL A 14 -2.92 1.24 -3.65
CA VAL A 14 -3.72 0.34 -2.81
C VAL A 14 -4.68 -0.51 -3.64
N GLU A 15 -5.32 0.06 -4.67
CA GLU A 15 -6.16 -0.71 -5.60
C GLU A 15 -5.35 -1.82 -6.30
N GLN A 16 -4.12 -1.54 -6.71
CA GLN A 16 -3.22 -2.54 -7.30
C GLN A 16 -2.81 -3.62 -6.29
N ILE A 17 -2.54 -3.25 -5.04
CA ILE A 17 -2.20 -4.19 -3.96
C ILE A 17 -3.38 -5.13 -3.66
N CYS A 18 -4.61 -4.64 -3.76
CA CYS A 18 -5.82 -5.43 -3.59
C CYS A 18 -6.16 -6.32 -4.79
N ASP A 19 -5.45 -6.20 -5.92
CA ASP A 19 -5.72 -7.01 -7.09
C ASP A 19 -5.28 -8.48 -6.86
N PRO A 20 -6.19 -9.46 -6.93
CA PRO A 20 -5.87 -10.86 -6.63
C PRO A 20 -4.99 -11.53 -7.69
N LYS A 21 -4.75 -10.88 -8.82
CA LYS A 21 -3.85 -11.35 -9.89
C LYS A 21 -2.47 -10.71 -9.79
N LEU A 22 -2.24 -9.86 -8.79
CA LEU A 22 -0.95 -9.24 -8.58
C LEU A 22 0.10 -10.32 -8.24
N PRO A 23 1.22 -10.37 -8.96
CA PRO A 23 2.33 -11.25 -8.59
C PRO A 23 2.90 -10.88 -7.22
N ASP A 24 3.23 -11.87 -6.39
CA ASP A 24 3.80 -11.66 -5.04
C ASP A 24 5.04 -10.75 -5.04
N GLU A 25 5.91 -10.87 -6.05
CA GLU A 25 7.10 -10.01 -6.20
C GLU A 25 6.76 -8.53 -6.38
N LEU A 26 5.66 -8.22 -7.07
CA LEU A 26 5.17 -6.85 -7.23
C LEU A 26 4.40 -6.40 -5.99
N GLY A 27 3.66 -7.31 -5.36
CA GLY A 27 2.99 -7.07 -4.07
C GLY A 27 3.95 -6.55 -3.02
N SER A 28 5.08 -7.24 -2.81
CA SER A 28 6.08 -6.80 -1.83
C SER A 28 6.64 -5.41 -2.15
N LYS A 29 6.93 -5.11 -3.42
CA LYS A 29 7.43 -3.78 -3.83
C LYS A 29 6.41 -2.68 -3.58
N TYR A 30 5.14 -2.91 -3.87
CA TYR A 30 4.09 -1.93 -3.64
C TYR A 30 3.86 -1.68 -2.15
N ILE A 31 3.98 -2.71 -1.31
CA ILE A 31 3.92 -2.55 0.15
C ILE A 31 5.10 -1.73 0.70
N ASP A 32 6.32 -1.90 0.17
CA ASP A 32 7.47 -1.05 0.53
C ASP A 32 7.25 0.42 0.15
N ILE A 33 6.70 0.67 -1.04
CA ILE A 33 6.34 2.02 -1.49
C ILE A 33 5.27 2.63 -0.56
N LEU A 34 4.27 1.84 -0.18
CA LEU A 34 3.23 2.26 0.76
C LEU A 34 3.84 2.64 2.12
N LYS A 35 4.74 1.81 2.68
CA LYS A 35 5.46 2.08 3.93
C LYS A 35 6.29 3.36 3.88
N ALA A 36 6.93 3.65 2.74
CA ALA A 36 7.71 4.87 2.59
C ALA A 36 6.87 6.16 2.53
N ASN A 37 5.59 6.06 2.12
CA ASN A 37 4.71 7.21 1.90
C ASN A 37 3.66 7.41 3.01
N VAL A 38 3.31 6.35 3.74
CA VAL A 38 2.31 6.39 4.82
C VAL A 38 3.02 6.39 6.17
N PRO A 39 2.85 7.41 7.03
CA PRO A 39 3.41 7.44 8.38
C PRO A 39 2.60 6.52 9.33
N HIS A 40 2.53 5.23 9.01
CA HIS A 40 1.89 4.19 9.80
C HIS A 40 2.89 3.05 10.02
N PRO A 41 2.96 2.43 11.22
CA PRO A 41 3.93 1.37 11.51
C PRO A 41 3.77 0.13 10.61
N ALA A 42 2.53 -0.21 10.26
CA ALA A 42 2.22 -1.30 9.34
C ALA A 42 1.01 -0.91 8.46
N PRO A 43 1.19 -0.18 7.36
CA PRO A 43 0.08 0.26 6.51
C PRO A 43 -0.54 -0.90 5.72
N SER A 44 0.17 -2.01 5.56
CA SER A 44 -0.35 -3.27 5.03
C SER A 44 -1.53 -3.80 5.85
N ASP A 45 -1.50 -3.61 7.17
CA ASP A 45 -2.51 -4.13 8.08
C ASP A 45 -3.84 -3.43 7.83
N LEU A 46 -3.83 -2.16 7.42
CA LEU A 46 -5.04 -1.42 7.04
C LEU A 46 -5.74 -2.01 5.79
N ILE A 47 -5.02 -2.79 4.99
CA ILE A 47 -5.51 -3.38 3.74
C ILE A 47 -5.93 -4.84 3.97
N PHE A 48 -5.04 -5.63 4.58
CA PHE A 48 -5.24 -7.09 4.71
C PHE A 48 -5.87 -7.50 6.04
N TRP A 49 -5.80 -6.64 7.06
CA TRP A 49 -6.28 -6.93 8.40
C TRP A 49 -7.23 -5.83 8.85
N ILE A 50 -8.39 -5.78 8.21
CA ILE A 50 -9.51 -4.97 8.70
C ILE A 50 -9.89 -5.53 10.07
N LEU A 51 -9.51 -4.83 11.14
CA LEU A 51 -10.01 -5.10 12.47
C LEU A 51 -11.52 -4.85 12.42
N GLU A 52 -12.31 -5.92 12.30
CA GLU A 52 -13.73 -5.88 12.64
C GLU A 52 -13.83 -5.48 14.12
N THR A 53 -14.12 -4.20 14.36
CA THR A 53 -14.54 -3.67 15.67
C THR A 53 -16.05 -3.52 15.71
#